data_AF-A0A7C7DWQ9-F1
#
_entry.id   AF-A0A7C7DWQ9-F1
#
_cell.length_a   1.000
_cell.length_b   1.000
_cell.length_c   1.000
_cell.angle_alpha   90.00
_cell.angle_beta   90.00
_cell.angle_gamma   90.00
#
_symmetry.space_group_name_H-M   'P 1'
#
loop_
_entity.id
_entity.type
_entity.pdbx_description
1 polymer ?
#
loop_
_entity_poly.entity_id
_entity_poly.type
_entity_poly.pdbx_seq_one_letter_code
_entity_poly.pdbx_strand_id
1 'polypeptide(L)'
;MKTTPDNQKLLDLVDLGRKGKIVLPQFQRNFVWGREDITDLLTSILRGHFIGSFLLLETEHDNVPFAYRALEGVQIHEEQIKPDLMVLDGQQRLTSLHYVFAAPSIPLRWTKYPYRFFLDLKQVTAGNLEQAIFSERADYSGQYLDQQHQFDKLVIPFTVLETWDKWILQYEQWLANQDRDRYFNEYFPEHKPKWAEAIDGIRSFLVPTLAIPKVPLNDNRRIAELCAIFEKMNSTGVRLSVYDLLTARLYKDKIDQHALWEEAVESHPLLNQFSDGKPDEYGVYTLRTIALIRGMDAKSSSLINFTPTNYEADWRMAVNYMEKALERITSTNSDGFGVFDSKWAPYSTMVSPLAAMLHAIDHQGFTHQAYKIMRRWYWASVFRERYAGSVESTIYRDYQDFLRAAKDPSFEPEAIADARVNIVENKAFSLRSVSRVNSVYRGVMCLVALRGAKDFQ
;
A
#
# COMPACT_ATOMS: atom_id res chain seq x y z
N MET A 1 19.76 10.35 -2.91
CA MET A 1 20.72 9.53 -2.11
C MET A 1 21.63 8.68 -3.00
N LYS A 2 22.88 8.40 -2.58
CA LYS A 2 23.76 7.41 -3.25
C LYS A 2 23.40 6.01 -2.75
N THR A 3 23.25 5.05 -3.66
CA THR A 3 22.99 3.63 -3.37
C THR A 3 24.26 2.81 -3.54
N THR A 4 24.44 1.77 -2.72
CA THR A 4 25.55 0.82 -2.86
C THR A 4 25.03 -0.48 -3.49
N PRO A 5 25.45 -0.84 -4.72
CA PRO A 5 25.11 -2.13 -5.31
C PRO A 5 25.98 -3.25 -4.73
N ASP A 6 25.40 -4.44 -4.57
CA ASP A 6 26.08 -5.65 -4.09
C ASP A 6 25.34 -6.91 -4.62
N ASN A 7 25.93 -8.09 -4.45
CA ASN A 7 25.30 -9.39 -4.73
C ASN A 7 25.36 -10.26 -3.47
N GLN A 8 24.18 -10.55 -2.89
CA GLN A 8 24.08 -11.34 -1.66
C GLN A 8 23.44 -12.70 -1.94
N LYS A 9 23.78 -13.71 -1.12
CA LYS A 9 23.08 -14.99 -1.18
C LYS A 9 21.65 -14.81 -0.70
N LEU A 10 20.72 -15.36 -1.47
CA LEU A 10 19.30 -15.24 -1.18
C LEU A 10 18.93 -15.88 0.17
N LEU A 11 19.53 -17.01 0.51
CA LEU A 11 19.30 -17.68 1.78
C LEU A 11 19.80 -16.87 2.99
N ASP A 12 20.90 -16.12 2.84
CA ASP A 12 21.40 -15.25 3.90
C ASP A 12 20.39 -14.15 4.23
N LEU A 13 19.74 -13.57 3.20
CA LEU A 13 18.65 -12.60 3.40
C LEU A 13 17.43 -13.22 4.11
N VAL A 14 17.06 -14.45 3.74
CA VAL A 14 15.96 -15.17 4.39
C VAL A 14 16.28 -15.41 5.88
N ASP A 15 17.51 -15.81 6.18
CA ASP A 15 17.97 -16.05 7.55
C ASP A 15 18.05 -14.78 8.39
N LEU A 16 18.48 -13.65 7.80
CA LEU A 16 18.41 -12.34 8.45
C LEU A 16 16.96 -11.94 8.74
N GLY A 17 16.05 -12.19 7.80
CA GLY A 17 14.62 -11.99 8.00
C GLY A 17 14.04 -12.81 9.15
N ARG A 18 14.40 -14.09 9.21
CA ARG A 18 14.00 -15.02 10.28
C ARG A 18 14.49 -14.60 11.66
N LYS A 19 15.66 -13.96 11.73
CA LYS A 19 16.27 -13.46 12.98
C LYS A 19 15.75 -12.07 13.38
N GLY A 20 14.79 -11.50 12.64
CA GLY A 20 14.30 -10.14 12.88
C GLY A 20 15.32 -9.04 12.57
N LYS A 21 16.33 -9.34 11.74
CA LYS A 21 17.36 -8.38 11.29
C LYS A 21 16.95 -7.64 10.03
N ILE A 22 16.18 -8.30 9.17
CA ILE A 22 15.48 -7.67 8.05
C ILE A 22 14.00 -7.52 8.42
N VAL A 23 13.49 -6.30 8.30
CA VAL A 23 12.09 -5.97 8.59
C VAL A 23 11.39 -5.34 7.39
N LEU A 24 10.07 -5.33 7.44
CA LEU A 24 9.22 -4.64 6.49
C LEU A 24 8.72 -3.33 7.12
N PRO A 25 8.68 -2.21 6.37
CA PRO A 25 7.93 -1.04 6.81
C PRO A 25 6.46 -1.38 7.07
N GLN A 26 5.88 -0.84 8.15
CA GLN A 26 4.50 -1.15 8.55
C GLN A 26 3.46 -0.81 7.48
N PHE A 27 3.72 0.26 6.71
CA PHE A 27 2.87 0.73 5.64
C PHE A 27 2.96 -0.10 4.34
N GLN A 28 3.88 -1.07 4.24
CA GLN A 28 3.87 -1.98 3.09
C GLN A 28 2.67 -2.92 3.17
N ARG A 29 2.12 -3.28 2.00
CA ARG A 29 0.99 -4.22 1.92
C ARG A 29 1.33 -5.55 2.55
N ASN A 30 0.31 -6.20 3.12
CA ASN A 30 0.39 -7.57 3.61
C ASN A 30 0.86 -8.53 2.51
N PHE A 31 1.29 -9.71 2.94
CA PHE A 31 1.69 -10.76 2.02
C PHE A 31 0.49 -11.22 1.18
N VAL A 32 0.62 -11.20 -0.15
CA VAL A 32 -0.48 -11.43 -1.11
C VAL A 32 -0.10 -12.38 -2.25
N TRP A 33 0.98 -13.14 -2.12
CA TRP A 33 1.33 -14.16 -3.11
C TRP A 33 0.54 -15.44 -2.88
N GLY A 34 0.05 -16.00 -3.97
CA GLY A 34 -0.63 -17.30 -4.01
C GLY A 34 0.36 -18.43 -4.26
N ARG A 35 -0.17 -19.65 -4.40
CA ARG A 35 0.66 -20.85 -4.62
C ARG A 35 1.45 -20.80 -5.92
N GLU A 36 0.82 -20.35 -6.99
CA GLU A 36 1.42 -20.27 -8.32
C GLU A 36 2.59 -19.29 -8.34
N ASP A 37 2.41 -18.09 -7.76
CA ASP A 37 3.47 -17.07 -7.66
C ASP A 37 4.73 -17.62 -6.94
N ILE A 38 4.53 -18.39 -5.87
CA ILE A 38 5.63 -18.99 -5.10
C ILE A 38 6.28 -20.13 -5.89
N THR A 39 5.49 -20.99 -6.54
CA THR A 39 6.02 -22.07 -7.39
C THR A 39 6.86 -21.51 -8.55
N ASP A 40 6.41 -20.43 -9.19
CA ASP A 40 7.14 -19.77 -10.28
C ASP A 40 8.45 -19.16 -9.80
N LEU A 41 8.46 -18.56 -8.60
CA LEU A 41 9.67 -18.06 -7.96
C LEU A 41 10.67 -19.18 -7.70
N LEU A 42 10.23 -20.29 -7.08
CA LEU A 42 11.08 -21.43 -6.78
C LEU A 42 11.63 -22.07 -8.07
N THR A 43 10.80 -22.16 -9.11
CA THR A 43 11.20 -22.69 -10.42
C THR A 43 12.25 -21.79 -11.07
N SER A 44 12.09 -20.47 -10.98
CA SER A 44 13.09 -19.52 -11.47
C SER A 44 14.43 -19.65 -10.74
N ILE A 45 14.39 -19.85 -9.41
CA ILE A 45 15.59 -20.09 -8.60
C ILE A 45 16.27 -21.39 -9.01
N LEU A 46 15.50 -22.48 -9.13
CA LEU A 46 16.00 -23.80 -9.53
C LEU A 46 16.66 -23.78 -10.91
N ARG A 47 16.20 -22.90 -11.82
CA ARG A 47 16.76 -22.71 -13.16
C ARG A 47 17.89 -21.68 -13.23
N GLY A 48 18.24 -21.02 -12.14
CA GLY A 48 19.25 -19.96 -12.15
C GLY A 48 18.79 -18.67 -12.85
N HIS A 49 17.49 -18.46 -13.03
CA HIS A 49 16.94 -17.29 -13.71
C HIS A 49 16.92 -16.05 -12.80
N PHE A 50 17.10 -14.87 -13.38
CA PHE A 50 17.01 -13.60 -12.63
C PHE A 50 15.61 -13.39 -12.04
N ILE A 51 15.53 -13.26 -10.71
CA ILE A 51 14.27 -13.06 -9.96
C ILE A 51 14.04 -11.61 -9.52
N GLY A 52 14.75 -10.65 -10.13
CA GLY A 52 14.75 -9.24 -9.71
C GLY A 52 15.84 -8.90 -8.70
N SER A 53 15.89 -7.64 -8.28
CA SER A 53 16.78 -7.14 -7.22
C SER A 53 16.03 -6.88 -5.92
N PHE A 54 16.75 -6.66 -4.83
CA PHE A 54 16.19 -6.15 -3.57
C PHE A 54 16.67 -4.71 -3.35
N LEU A 55 15.75 -3.81 -3.01
CA LEU A 55 16.11 -2.50 -2.49
C LEU A 55 15.98 -2.53 -0.97
N LEU A 56 17.08 -2.24 -0.29
CA LEU A 56 17.20 -2.29 1.16
C LEU A 56 17.54 -0.89 1.68
N LEU A 57 17.09 -0.58 2.88
CA LEU A 57 17.48 0.58 3.65
C LEU A 57 18.26 0.10 4.87
N GLU A 58 19.47 0.60 5.04
CA GLU A 58 20.23 0.39 6.27
C GLU A 58 19.58 1.13 7.42
N THR A 59 19.42 0.44 8.55
CA THR A 59 18.82 1.00 9.76
C THR A 59 19.72 0.78 10.96
N GLU A 60 19.53 1.58 12.01
CA GLU A 60 20.06 1.27 13.34
C GLU A 60 18.87 0.88 14.23
N HIS A 61 19.07 -0.11 15.10
CA HIS A 61 18.01 -0.66 15.95
C HIS A 61 17.20 0.42 16.69
N ASP A 62 17.90 1.42 17.26
CA ASP A 62 17.28 2.50 18.02
C ASP A 62 16.79 3.67 17.15
N ASN A 63 17.02 3.61 15.84
CA ASN A 63 16.92 4.76 14.94
C ASN A 63 16.34 4.38 13.56
N VAL A 64 15.25 3.61 13.55
CA VAL A 64 14.56 3.21 12.32
C VAL A 64 13.67 4.35 11.82
N PRO A 65 13.74 4.78 10.54
CA PRO A 65 12.98 5.93 10.04
C PRO A 65 11.46 5.74 10.05
N PHE A 66 10.98 4.50 9.99
CA PHE A 66 9.57 4.16 9.91
C PHE A 66 9.20 3.08 10.92
N ALA A 67 7.92 3.00 11.27
CA ALA A 67 7.36 1.82 11.92
C ALA A 67 7.63 0.57 11.08
N TYR A 68 7.85 -0.57 11.73
CA TYR A 68 8.27 -1.79 11.08
C TYR A 68 7.59 -3.01 11.69
N ARG A 69 7.57 -4.09 10.91
CA ARG A 69 7.12 -5.42 11.31
C ARG A 69 8.06 -6.49 10.80
N ALA A 70 8.03 -7.66 11.42
CA ALA A 70 8.70 -8.84 10.90
C ALA A 70 8.07 -9.31 9.57
N LEU A 71 8.77 -10.18 8.85
CA LEU A 71 8.19 -10.91 7.73
C LEU A 71 7.02 -11.77 8.22
N GLU A 72 5.96 -11.86 7.42
CA GLU A 72 4.82 -12.74 7.69
C GLU A 72 5.31 -14.18 7.93
N GLY A 73 4.90 -14.80 9.04
CA GLY A 73 5.34 -16.15 9.42
C GLY A 73 6.48 -16.23 10.43
N VAL A 74 7.21 -15.13 10.65
CA VAL A 74 8.28 -15.08 11.67
C VAL A 74 7.66 -14.96 13.06
N GLN A 75 7.96 -15.92 13.93
CA GLN A 75 7.50 -15.96 15.33
C GLN A 75 8.57 -15.38 16.25
N ILE A 76 8.70 -14.05 16.28
CA ILE A 76 9.61 -13.32 17.17
C ILE A 76 8.81 -12.25 17.91
N HIS A 77 9.04 -12.12 19.22
CA HIS A 77 8.45 -11.04 20.01
C HIS A 77 9.00 -9.69 19.59
N GLU A 78 8.16 -8.66 19.51
CA GLU A 78 8.56 -7.33 19.02
C GLU A 78 9.79 -6.76 19.76
N GLU A 79 9.92 -7.00 21.08
CA GLU A 79 11.06 -6.49 21.86
C GLU A 79 12.40 -7.12 21.47
N GLN A 80 12.38 -8.25 20.75
CA GLN A 80 13.57 -8.96 20.29
C GLN A 80 13.99 -8.56 18.88
N ILE A 81 13.15 -7.80 18.16
CA ILE A 81 13.43 -7.39 16.77
C ILE A 81 14.49 -6.28 16.79
N LYS A 82 15.62 -6.54 16.11
CA LYS A 82 16.74 -5.60 16.01
C LYS A 82 17.07 -5.34 14.54
N PRO A 83 16.34 -4.41 13.89
CA PRO A 83 16.45 -4.23 12.45
C PRO A 83 17.78 -3.56 12.08
N ASP A 84 18.57 -4.28 11.28
CA ASP A 84 19.76 -3.76 10.62
C ASP A 84 19.41 -3.28 9.20
N LEU A 85 18.33 -3.83 8.63
CA LEU A 85 17.89 -3.61 7.26
C LEU A 85 16.36 -3.55 7.18
N MET A 86 15.86 -2.69 6.32
CA MET A 86 14.44 -2.59 5.98
C MET A 86 14.23 -2.79 4.48
N VAL A 87 13.29 -3.67 4.11
CA VAL A 87 13.02 -3.99 2.70
C VAL A 87 12.13 -2.91 2.08
N LEU A 88 12.63 -2.23 1.05
CA LEU A 88 11.86 -1.23 0.30
C LEU A 88 11.23 -1.83 -0.97
N ASP A 89 11.92 -2.79 -1.59
CA ASP A 89 11.40 -3.60 -2.70
C ASP A 89 11.86 -5.06 -2.57
N GLY A 90 11.01 -5.97 -3.05
CA GLY A 90 11.23 -7.42 -2.98
C GLY A 90 10.54 -8.12 -1.80
N GLN A 91 9.69 -7.41 -1.04
CA GLN A 91 9.02 -7.98 0.15
C GLN A 91 8.33 -9.33 -0.12
N GLN A 92 7.53 -9.43 -1.20
CA GLN A 92 6.76 -10.63 -1.50
C GLN A 92 7.67 -11.83 -1.82
N ARG A 93 8.80 -11.60 -2.50
CA ARG A 93 9.80 -12.64 -2.80
C ARG A 93 10.46 -13.14 -1.52
N LEU A 94 10.91 -12.23 -0.66
CA LEU A 94 11.58 -12.59 0.59
C LEU A 94 10.63 -13.31 1.56
N THR A 95 9.40 -12.82 1.73
CA THR A 95 8.38 -13.45 2.56
C THR A 95 7.98 -14.83 2.03
N SER A 96 7.85 -15.00 0.71
CA SER A 96 7.55 -16.31 0.10
C SER A 96 8.64 -17.33 0.39
N LEU A 97 9.91 -16.94 0.30
CA LEU A 97 11.02 -17.84 0.59
C LEU A 97 11.07 -18.21 2.07
N HIS A 98 10.88 -17.24 2.95
CA HIS A 98 10.71 -17.52 4.38
C HIS A 98 9.57 -18.53 4.61
N TYR A 99 8.39 -18.32 3.99
CA TYR A 99 7.25 -19.21 4.07
C TYR A 99 7.59 -20.64 3.63
N VAL A 100 8.30 -20.79 2.51
CA VAL A 100 8.68 -22.10 1.94
C VAL A 100 9.59 -22.89 2.88
N PHE A 101 10.61 -22.25 3.45
CA PHE A 101 11.57 -22.95 4.31
C PHE A 101 11.10 -23.09 5.76
N ALA A 102 10.27 -22.18 6.28
CA ALA A 102 9.76 -22.23 7.65
C ALA A 102 8.43 -23.00 7.78
N ALA A 103 7.67 -23.16 6.69
CA ALA A 103 6.35 -23.77 6.66
C ALA A 103 5.41 -23.28 7.78
N PRO A 104 5.19 -21.95 7.92
CA PRO A 104 4.35 -21.41 8.97
C PRO A 104 2.89 -21.83 8.77
N SER A 105 2.11 -21.84 9.86
CA SER A 105 0.68 -22.21 9.82
C SER A 105 -0.21 -21.03 9.37
N ILE A 106 0.16 -20.38 8.27
CA ILE A 106 -0.52 -19.20 7.72
C ILE A 106 -1.08 -19.56 6.32
N PRO A 107 -2.34 -19.21 6.01
CA PRO A 107 -2.90 -19.43 4.67
C PRO A 107 -2.28 -18.49 3.63
N LEU A 108 -2.18 -18.96 2.39
CA LEU A 108 -1.78 -18.14 1.24
C LEU A 108 -2.98 -17.42 0.63
N ARG A 109 -2.73 -16.44 -0.24
CA ARG A 109 -3.80 -15.71 -0.92
C ARG A 109 -4.74 -16.68 -1.66
N TRP A 110 -6.05 -16.42 -1.54
CA TRP A 110 -7.13 -17.24 -2.12
C TRP A 110 -7.26 -18.65 -1.52
N THR A 111 -6.65 -18.90 -0.37
CA THR A 111 -6.73 -20.20 0.31
C THR A 111 -7.17 -20.03 1.75
N LYS A 112 -7.83 -21.07 2.30
CA LYS A 112 -8.22 -21.12 3.71
C LYS A 112 -7.17 -21.82 4.59
N TYR A 113 -6.30 -22.61 3.98
CA TYR A 113 -5.38 -23.52 4.67
C TYR A 113 -3.93 -23.19 4.29
N PRO A 114 -2.96 -23.42 5.19
CA PRO A 114 -1.55 -23.35 4.85
C PRO A 114 -1.15 -24.41 3.82
N TYR A 115 -0.09 -24.12 3.06
CA TYR A 115 0.47 -25.04 2.06
C TYR A 115 1.94 -25.33 2.35
N ARG A 116 2.41 -26.47 1.86
CA ARG A 116 3.83 -26.83 1.84
C ARG A 116 4.28 -27.02 0.40
N PHE A 117 5.54 -26.71 0.15
CA PHE A 117 6.16 -26.84 -1.17
C PHE A 117 7.15 -28.00 -1.16
N PHE A 118 7.20 -28.72 -2.27
CA PHE A 118 7.95 -29.95 -2.43
C PHE A 118 8.79 -29.91 -3.70
N LEU A 119 9.95 -30.57 -3.65
CA LEU A 119 10.85 -30.80 -4.77
C LEU A 119 10.81 -32.29 -5.14
N ASP A 120 10.46 -32.58 -6.39
CA ASP A 120 10.50 -33.92 -6.99
C ASP A 120 11.87 -34.15 -7.63
N LEU A 121 12.69 -34.96 -6.96
CA LEU A 121 14.05 -35.28 -7.40
C LEU A 121 14.08 -36.17 -8.66
N LYS A 122 12.99 -36.89 -8.99
CA LYS A 122 12.92 -37.62 -10.28
C LYS A 122 12.82 -36.64 -11.43
N GLN A 123 12.02 -35.59 -11.29
CA GLN A 123 11.92 -34.55 -12.31
C GLN A 123 13.23 -33.77 -12.44
N VAL A 124 13.93 -33.53 -11.33
CA VAL A 124 15.30 -32.98 -11.36
C VAL A 124 16.24 -33.89 -12.15
N THR A 125 16.26 -35.19 -11.85
CA THR A 125 17.08 -36.16 -12.60
C THR A 125 16.74 -36.17 -14.09
N ALA A 126 15.45 -36.08 -14.44
CA ALA A 126 14.97 -36.05 -15.81
C ALA A 126 15.26 -34.73 -16.55
N GLY A 127 15.71 -33.68 -15.84
CA GLY A 127 15.91 -32.34 -16.39
C GLY A 127 14.63 -31.52 -16.57
N ASN A 128 13.49 -32.00 -16.06
CA ASN A 128 12.18 -31.35 -16.18
C ASN A 128 11.95 -30.36 -15.03
N LEU A 129 12.80 -29.34 -14.91
CA LEU A 129 12.80 -28.43 -13.75
C LEU A 129 11.47 -27.66 -13.57
N GLU A 130 10.72 -27.42 -14.65
CA GLU A 130 9.40 -26.76 -14.60
C GLU A 130 8.32 -27.61 -13.90
N GLN A 131 8.51 -28.94 -13.85
CA GLN A 131 7.60 -29.88 -13.20
C GLN A 131 8.16 -30.41 -11.88
N ALA A 132 9.35 -29.95 -11.48
CA ALA A 132 10.01 -30.44 -10.28
C ALA A 132 9.43 -29.86 -8.99
N ILE A 133 8.61 -28.82 -9.06
CA ILE A 133 8.06 -28.15 -7.89
C ILE A 133 6.54 -28.25 -7.88
N PHE A 134 5.99 -28.68 -6.75
CA PHE A 134 4.56 -28.65 -6.51
C PHE A 134 4.24 -28.25 -5.07
N SER A 135 2.98 -27.91 -4.82
CA SER A 135 2.49 -27.56 -3.49
C SER A 135 1.31 -28.44 -3.09
N GLU A 136 1.23 -28.77 -1.81
CA GLU A 136 0.12 -29.52 -1.23
C GLU A 136 -0.34 -28.84 0.05
N ARG A 137 -1.64 -28.95 0.36
CA ARG A 137 -2.19 -28.40 1.60
C ARG A 137 -1.52 -29.06 2.81
N ALA A 138 -1.24 -28.26 3.84
CA ALA A 138 -0.52 -28.73 5.02
C ALA A 138 -1.20 -29.94 5.69
N ASP A 139 -2.53 -29.99 5.72
CA ASP A 139 -3.34 -31.07 6.30
C ASP A 139 -3.37 -32.37 5.45
N TYR A 140 -3.10 -32.28 4.15
CA TYR A 140 -3.00 -33.45 3.25
C TYR A 140 -1.56 -33.87 2.96
N SER A 141 -0.58 -33.04 3.36
CA SER A 141 0.82 -33.25 3.03
C SER A 141 1.57 -34.27 3.90
N GLY A 142 0.90 -34.88 4.89
CA GLY A 142 1.53 -35.72 5.92
C GLY A 142 2.40 -36.84 5.35
N GLN A 143 1.97 -37.49 4.26
CA GLN A 143 2.75 -38.55 3.59
C GLN A 143 4.11 -38.07 3.08
N TYR A 144 4.22 -36.82 2.61
CA TYR A 144 5.47 -36.27 2.09
C TYR A 144 6.44 -35.83 3.21
N LEU A 145 5.99 -35.86 4.46
CA LEU A 145 6.83 -35.58 5.63
C LEU A 145 7.40 -36.87 6.23
N ASP A 146 6.83 -38.02 5.90
CA ASP A 146 7.35 -39.32 6.27
C ASP A 146 8.64 -39.62 5.50
N GLN A 147 9.70 -39.97 6.22
CA GLN A 147 11.02 -40.16 5.63
C GLN A 147 11.07 -41.36 4.67
N GLN A 148 10.38 -42.46 5.00
CA GLN A 148 10.36 -43.63 4.13
C GLN A 148 9.66 -43.30 2.81
N HIS A 149 8.54 -42.59 2.87
CA HIS A 149 7.85 -42.09 1.68
C HIS A 149 8.73 -41.14 0.84
N GLN A 150 9.49 -40.25 1.47
CA GLN A 150 10.43 -39.37 0.76
C GLN A 150 11.49 -40.17 0.00
N PHE A 151 12.03 -41.24 0.58
CA PHE A 151 13.02 -42.10 -0.07
C PHE A 151 12.40 -42.92 -1.22
N ASP A 152 11.21 -43.49 -1.01
CA ASP A 152 10.54 -44.30 -2.03
C ASP A 152 10.06 -43.46 -3.22
N LYS A 153 9.53 -42.26 -2.95
CA LYS A 153 8.97 -41.38 -3.97
C LYS A 153 9.97 -40.38 -4.54
N LEU A 154 11.09 -40.14 -3.86
CA LEU A 154 12.09 -39.13 -4.20
C LEU A 154 11.50 -37.72 -4.23
N VAL A 155 10.63 -37.43 -3.27
CA VAL A 155 9.98 -36.14 -3.10
C VAL A 155 10.34 -35.62 -1.72
N ILE A 156 10.86 -34.41 -1.63
CA ILE A 156 11.27 -33.78 -0.36
C ILE A 156 10.53 -32.46 -0.14
N PRO A 157 10.13 -32.13 1.10
CA PRO A 157 9.69 -30.77 1.41
C PRO A 157 10.87 -29.81 1.35
N PHE A 158 10.65 -28.58 0.91
CA PHE A 158 11.71 -27.55 0.89
C PHE A 158 12.31 -27.26 2.28
N THR A 159 11.58 -27.55 3.36
CA THR A 159 12.08 -27.46 4.74
C THR A 159 13.28 -28.39 5.01
N VAL A 160 13.45 -29.45 4.22
CA VAL A 160 14.60 -30.37 4.35
C VAL A 160 15.90 -29.74 3.84
N LEU A 161 15.86 -28.71 3.00
CA LEU A 161 17.08 -28.12 2.39
C LEU A 161 18.11 -27.61 3.42
N GLU A 162 17.65 -27.15 4.58
CA GLU A 162 18.52 -26.75 5.70
C GLU A 162 19.32 -27.92 6.28
N THR A 163 18.77 -29.13 6.18
CA THR A 163 19.35 -30.38 6.68
C THR A 163 19.62 -31.37 5.56
N TRP A 164 19.76 -30.88 4.31
CA TRP A 164 19.95 -31.70 3.12
C TRP A 164 21.12 -32.67 3.27
N ASP A 165 22.23 -32.22 3.85
CA ASP A 165 23.44 -33.05 4.02
C ASP A 165 23.18 -34.25 4.95
N LYS A 166 22.30 -34.08 5.94
CA LYS A 166 21.82 -35.19 6.79
C LYS A 166 20.86 -36.09 6.02
N TRP A 167 19.92 -35.51 5.29
CA TRP A 167 18.92 -36.26 4.54
C TRP A 167 19.55 -37.13 3.45
N ILE A 168 20.49 -36.57 2.66
CA ILE A 168 21.15 -37.28 1.57
C ILE A 168 22.00 -38.43 2.11
N LEU A 169 22.69 -38.24 3.23
CA LEU A 169 23.44 -39.32 3.89
C LEU A 169 22.53 -40.48 4.32
N GLN A 170 21.35 -40.17 4.87
CA GLN A 170 20.39 -41.19 5.28
C GLN A 170 19.78 -41.92 4.07
N TYR A 171 19.48 -41.19 2.99
CA TYR A 171 19.01 -41.79 1.74
C TYR A 171 20.07 -42.72 1.13
N GLU A 172 21.34 -42.30 1.12
CA GLU A 172 22.45 -43.13 0.61
C GLU A 172 22.61 -44.43 1.39
N GLN A 173 22.55 -44.37 2.72
CA GLN A 173 22.61 -45.55 3.58
C GLN A 173 21.42 -46.49 3.34
N TRP A 174 20.21 -45.93 3.22
CA TRP A 174 18.99 -46.69 2.94
C TRP A 174 19.07 -47.39 1.58
N LEU A 175 19.46 -46.65 0.53
CA LEU A 175 19.55 -47.20 -0.83
C LEU A 175 20.63 -48.27 -0.93
N ALA A 176 21.81 -48.04 -0.34
CA ALA A 176 22.89 -49.04 -0.36
C ALA A 176 22.52 -50.34 0.37
N ASN A 177 21.68 -50.26 1.40
CA ASN A 177 21.19 -51.43 2.14
C ASN A 177 20.07 -52.18 1.39
N GLN A 178 19.22 -51.48 0.64
CA GLN A 178 18.14 -52.11 -0.12
C GLN A 178 18.59 -52.62 -1.49
N ASP A 179 19.35 -51.82 -2.24
CA ASP A 179 19.71 -52.08 -3.62
C ASP A 179 21.09 -51.48 -3.93
N ARG A 180 22.12 -52.28 -3.65
CA ARG A 180 23.52 -51.90 -3.85
C ARG A 180 23.85 -51.67 -5.33
N ASP A 181 23.24 -52.43 -6.24
CA ASP A 181 23.50 -52.30 -7.67
C ASP A 181 22.94 -50.98 -8.20
N ARG A 182 21.71 -50.62 -7.82
CA ARG A 182 21.12 -49.31 -8.15
C ARG A 182 21.92 -48.15 -7.56
N TYR A 183 22.44 -48.29 -6.34
CA TYR A 183 23.29 -47.29 -5.73
C TYR A 183 24.52 -46.97 -6.60
N PHE A 184 25.28 -47.98 -7.03
CA PHE A 184 26.52 -47.79 -7.78
C PHE A 184 26.30 -47.49 -9.27
N ASN A 185 25.26 -48.04 -9.90
CA ASN A 185 25.07 -47.96 -11.35
C ASN A 185 24.12 -46.84 -11.79
N GLU A 186 23.18 -46.40 -10.96
CA GLU A 186 22.21 -45.33 -11.30
C GLU A 186 22.41 -44.10 -10.43
N TYR A 187 22.28 -44.26 -9.11
CA TYR A 187 22.23 -43.12 -8.20
C TYR A 187 23.56 -42.35 -8.15
N PHE A 188 24.67 -43.04 -7.88
CA PHE A 188 25.98 -42.41 -7.72
C PHE A 188 26.48 -41.69 -9.00
N PRO A 189 26.41 -42.28 -10.20
CA PRO A 189 26.90 -41.63 -11.41
C PRO A 189 25.92 -40.60 -12.00
N GLU A 190 24.60 -40.78 -11.84
CA GLU A 190 23.62 -39.93 -12.52
C GLU A 190 22.79 -39.06 -11.57
N HIS A 191 22.13 -39.64 -10.58
CA HIS A 191 21.20 -38.89 -9.73
C HIS A 191 21.92 -37.93 -8.80
N LYS A 192 22.95 -38.40 -8.10
CA LYS A 192 23.69 -37.65 -7.08
C LYS A 192 24.28 -36.34 -7.63
N PRO A 193 24.96 -36.31 -8.79
CA PRO A 193 25.48 -35.06 -9.34
C PRO A 193 24.36 -34.07 -9.70
N LYS A 194 23.27 -34.53 -10.33
CA LYS A 194 22.14 -33.66 -10.72
C LYS A 194 21.42 -33.07 -9.51
N TRP A 195 21.24 -33.87 -8.46
CA TRP A 195 20.64 -33.39 -7.21
C TRP A 195 21.58 -32.40 -6.51
N ALA A 196 22.88 -32.70 -6.44
CA ALA A 196 23.86 -31.78 -5.86
C ALA A 196 23.86 -30.43 -6.60
N GLU A 197 23.88 -30.44 -7.94
CA GLU A 197 23.82 -29.22 -8.75
C GLU A 197 22.55 -28.40 -8.49
N ALA A 198 21.38 -29.03 -8.46
CA ALA A 198 20.12 -28.35 -8.17
C ALA A 198 20.10 -27.71 -6.77
N ILE A 199 20.57 -28.44 -5.76
CA ILE A 199 20.57 -28.00 -4.36
C ILE A 199 21.62 -26.92 -4.12
N ASP A 200 22.81 -27.07 -4.69
CA ASP A 200 23.86 -26.04 -4.66
C ASP A 200 23.43 -24.79 -5.41
N GLY A 201 22.71 -24.94 -6.54
CA GLY A 201 22.10 -23.83 -7.27
C GLY A 201 21.15 -23.00 -6.40
N ILE A 202 20.29 -23.66 -5.61
CA ILE A 202 19.42 -22.98 -4.65
C ILE A 202 20.23 -22.34 -3.50
N ARG A 203 21.17 -23.09 -2.90
CA ARG A 203 21.97 -22.65 -1.73
C ARG A 203 22.92 -21.49 -2.03
N SER A 204 23.45 -21.45 -3.25
CA SER A 204 24.40 -20.43 -3.71
C SER A 204 23.75 -19.32 -4.54
N PHE A 205 22.42 -19.35 -4.71
CA PHE A 205 21.69 -18.39 -5.53
C PHE A 205 21.96 -16.95 -5.09
N LEU A 206 22.54 -16.14 -5.98
CA LEU A 206 22.87 -14.75 -5.74
C LEU A 206 21.77 -13.83 -6.27
N VAL A 207 21.45 -12.80 -5.49
CA VAL A 207 20.52 -11.74 -5.89
C VAL A 207 21.20 -10.37 -5.85
N PRO A 208 20.95 -9.51 -6.84
CA PRO A 208 21.41 -8.13 -6.76
C PRO A 208 20.68 -7.38 -5.65
N THR A 209 21.44 -6.68 -4.82
CA THR A 209 20.92 -5.84 -3.75
C THR A 209 21.39 -4.40 -3.96
N LEU A 210 20.50 -3.43 -3.80
CA LEU A 210 20.86 -2.03 -3.64
C LEU A 210 20.57 -1.63 -2.19
N ALA A 211 21.57 -1.10 -1.49
CA ALA A 211 21.40 -0.55 -0.15
C ALA A 211 21.37 0.98 -0.20
N ILE A 212 20.35 1.58 0.42
CA ILE A 212 20.28 2.99 0.76
C ILE A 212 20.91 3.16 2.15
N PRO A 213 21.91 4.05 2.32
CA PRO A 213 22.54 4.26 3.60
C PRO A 213 21.57 4.84 4.61
N LYS A 214 21.85 4.60 5.90
CA LYS A 214 21.04 5.09 7.02
C LYS A 214 20.68 6.58 6.91
N VAL A 215 19.43 6.88 7.27
CA VAL A 215 18.85 8.21 7.19
C VAL A 215 18.64 8.76 8.60
N PRO A 216 19.28 9.88 8.97
CA PRO A 216 19.01 10.54 10.25
C PRO A 216 17.54 10.97 10.34
N LEU A 217 16.90 10.74 11.49
CA LEU A 217 15.47 11.06 11.68
C LEU A 217 15.15 12.55 11.60
N ASN A 218 16.13 13.40 11.89
CA ASN A 218 15.99 14.85 11.82
C ASN A 218 16.17 15.40 10.39
N ASP A 219 16.52 14.57 9.42
CA ASP A 219 16.69 14.97 8.02
C ASP A 219 15.40 14.74 7.23
N ASN A 220 14.44 15.66 7.43
CA ASN A 220 13.13 15.64 6.76
C ASN A 220 13.24 15.59 5.24
N ARG A 221 14.30 16.20 4.65
CA ARG A 221 14.52 16.18 3.20
C ARG A 221 14.86 14.77 2.72
N ARG A 222 15.76 14.09 3.43
CA ARG A 222 16.14 12.71 3.12
C ARG A 222 14.98 11.72 3.33
N ILE A 223 14.18 11.91 4.37
CA ILE A 223 12.96 11.11 4.58
C ILE A 223 12.00 11.32 3.40
N ALA A 224 11.78 12.55 2.96
CA ALA A 224 10.95 12.83 1.79
C ALA A 224 11.52 12.22 0.49
N GLU A 225 12.83 12.25 0.27
CA GLU A 225 13.48 11.56 -0.87
C GLU A 225 13.24 10.05 -0.82
N LEU A 226 13.34 9.43 0.37
CA LEU A 226 13.10 8.01 0.58
C LEU A 226 11.65 7.64 0.28
N CYS A 227 10.71 8.47 0.73
CA CYS A 227 9.28 8.36 0.41
C CYS A 227 9.02 8.45 -1.11
N ALA A 228 9.68 9.37 -1.80
CA ALA A 228 9.55 9.49 -3.25
C ALA A 228 10.11 8.26 -3.99
N ILE A 229 11.18 7.63 -3.49
CA ILE A 229 11.68 6.35 -4.01
C ILE A 229 10.64 5.26 -3.83
N PHE A 230 10.00 5.18 -2.65
CA PHE A 230 8.90 4.24 -2.39
C PHE A 230 7.72 4.45 -3.35
N GLU A 231 7.27 5.69 -3.54
CA GLU A 231 6.16 6.03 -4.45
C GLU A 231 6.48 5.62 -5.89
N LYS A 232 7.70 5.88 -6.35
CA LYS A 232 8.12 5.58 -7.73
C LYS A 232 8.29 4.09 -7.99
N MET A 233 8.82 3.33 -7.03
CA MET A 233 8.95 1.87 -7.15
C MET A 233 7.61 1.16 -7.09
N ASN A 234 6.67 1.68 -6.28
CA ASN A 234 5.32 1.14 -6.21
C ASN A 234 4.44 1.51 -7.42
N SER A 235 5.00 2.05 -8.51
CA SER A 235 4.24 2.48 -9.69
C SER A 235 3.51 1.35 -10.45
N THR A 236 3.85 0.09 -10.21
CA THR A 236 3.13 -1.11 -10.70
C THR A 236 2.16 -1.70 -9.67
N GLY A 237 1.95 -1.04 -8.52
CA GLY A 237 0.93 -1.37 -7.53
C GLY A 237 0.20 -0.13 -6.98
N VAL A 238 -0.77 -0.32 -6.07
CA VAL A 238 -1.38 0.75 -5.25
C VAL A 238 -0.33 1.71 -4.69
N ARG A 239 -0.47 2.99 -5.05
CA ARG A 239 0.44 4.09 -4.70
C ARG A 239 0.49 4.28 -3.19
N LEU A 240 1.68 4.40 -2.61
CA LEU A 240 1.81 4.94 -1.26
C LEU A 240 1.40 6.41 -1.28
N SER A 241 0.48 6.77 -0.41
CA SER A 241 -0.02 8.13 -0.27
C SER A 241 0.73 8.86 0.84
N VAL A 242 0.65 10.19 0.86
CA VAL A 242 1.19 11.00 1.96
C VAL A 242 0.56 10.63 3.31
N TYR A 243 -0.65 10.09 3.28
CA TYR A 243 -1.31 9.56 4.47
C TYR A 243 -0.54 8.37 5.06
N ASP A 244 -0.09 7.43 4.24
CA ASP A 244 0.68 6.26 4.68
C ASP A 244 2.05 6.66 5.25
N LEU A 245 2.69 7.65 4.61
CA LEU A 245 3.98 8.18 5.05
C LEU A 245 3.87 8.91 6.40
N LEU A 246 2.81 9.70 6.57
CA LEU A 246 2.57 10.40 7.83
C LEU A 246 2.22 9.40 8.94
N THR A 247 1.43 8.37 8.64
CA THR A 247 1.09 7.28 9.58
C THR A 247 2.35 6.68 10.17
N ALA A 248 3.31 6.35 9.30
CA ALA A 248 4.59 5.75 9.70
C ALA A 248 5.41 6.65 10.63
N ARG A 249 5.31 7.98 10.46
CA ARG A 249 6.02 8.93 11.32
C ARG A 249 5.32 9.13 12.66
N LEU A 250 4.01 9.33 12.65
CA LEU A 250 3.20 9.60 13.84
C LEU A 250 3.14 8.41 14.79
N TYR A 251 3.36 7.19 14.29
CA TYR A 251 3.44 5.99 15.13
C TYR A 251 4.51 6.10 16.23
N LYS A 252 5.64 6.79 15.95
CA LYS A 252 6.69 7.03 16.96
C LYS A 252 6.23 7.90 18.13
N ASP A 253 5.26 8.76 17.86
CA ASP A 253 4.64 9.64 18.85
C ASP A 253 3.43 8.96 19.52
N LYS A 254 3.27 7.64 19.35
CA LYS A 254 2.15 6.81 19.86
C LYS A 254 0.78 7.20 19.30
N ILE A 255 0.75 7.81 18.12
CA ILE A 255 -0.47 8.14 17.40
C ILE A 255 -0.72 7.06 16.36
N ASP A 256 -1.78 6.29 16.55
CA ASP A 256 -2.21 5.27 15.60
C ASP A 256 -3.22 5.87 14.60
N GLN A 257 -2.72 6.22 13.41
CA GLN A 257 -3.55 6.82 12.37
C GLN A 257 -4.56 5.81 11.78
N HIS A 258 -4.29 4.50 11.83
CA HIS A 258 -5.24 3.49 11.40
C HIS A 258 -6.42 3.39 12.37
N ALA A 259 -6.15 3.37 13.67
CA ALA A 259 -7.21 3.40 14.68
C ALA A 259 -8.08 4.66 14.57
N LEU A 260 -7.45 5.82 14.31
CA LEU A 260 -8.17 7.08 14.07
C LEU A 260 -9.05 7.05 12.80
N TRP A 261 -8.65 6.29 11.78
CA TRP A 261 -9.45 6.11 10.57
C TRP A 261 -10.60 5.13 10.80
N GLU A 262 -10.36 4.02 11.50
CA GLU A 262 -11.40 3.07 11.91
C GLU A 262 -12.48 3.78 12.75
N GLU A 263 -12.07 4.56 13.75
CA GLU A 263 -12.97 5.42 14.54
C GLU A 263 -13.80 6.35 13.63
N ALA A 264 -13.15 6.97 12.63
CA ALA A 264 -13.81 7.90 11.71
C ALA A 264 -14.90 7.22 10.87
N VAL A 265 -14.62 6.08 10.24
CA VAL A 265 -15.60 5.39 9.38
C VAL A 265 -16.70 4.69 10.17
N GLU A 266 -16.44 4.30 11.42
CA GLU A 266 -17.48 3.76 12.32
C GLU A 266 -18.48 4.84 12.76
N SER A 267 -17.99 6.07 13.00
CA SER A 267 -18.81 7.17 13.52
C SER A 267 -19.45 8.06 12.45
N HIS A 268 -18.98 8.01 11.20
CA HIS A 268 -19.41 8.91 10.12
C HIS A 268 -19.86 8.11 8.87
N PRO A 269 -21.18 7.86 8.70
CA PRO A 269 -21.71 6.98 7.67
C PRO A 269 -21.44 7.44 6.23
N LEU A 270 -21.51 8.74 5.93
CA LEU A 270 -21.25 9.23 4.57
C LEU A 270 -19.77 9.12 4.24
N LEU A 271 -18.87 9.44 5.18
CA LEU A 271 -17.45 9.22 5.00
C LEU A 271 -17.15 7.75 4.70
N ASN A 272 -17.74 6.80 5.44
CA ASN A 272 -17.59 5.37 5.18
C ASN A 272 -18.09 5.01 3.76
N GLN A 273 -19.29 5.47 3.39
CA GLN A 273 -19.88 5.20 2.07
C GLN A 273 -19.02 5.74 0.92
N PHE A 274 -18.51 6.97 1.04
CA PHE A 274 -17.75 7.63 -0.02
C PHE A 274 -16.31 7.12 -0.12
N SER A 275 -15.76 6.58 0.97
CA SER A 275 -14.40 6.05 1.02
C SER A 275 -14.31 4.53 0.79
N ASP A 276 -15.45 3.82 0.72
CA ASP A 276 -15.49 2.35 0.73
C ASP A 276 -14.74 1.77 1.96
N GLY A 277 -14.82 2.47 3.09
CA GLY A 277 -14.11 2.17 4.34
C GLY A 277 -12.58 2.35 4.29
N LYS A 278 -12.00 2.84 3.19
CA LYS A 278 -10.54 2.88 2.97
C LYS A 278 -9.95 4.29 3.05
N PRO A 279 -8.75 4.46 3.63
CA PRO A 279 -8.14 5.77 3.80
C PRO A 279 -7.48 6.34 2.52
N ASP A 280 -7.44 5.59 1.41
CA ASP A 280 -6.62 5.90 0.22
C ASP A 280 -6.71 7.39 -0.23
N GLU A 281 -7.92 7.86 -0.57
CA GLU A 281 -8.15 9.26 -0.98
C GLU A 281 -8.62 10.13 0.19
N TYR A 282 -9.58 9.62 0.97
CA TYR A 282 -10.24 10.41 2.01
C TYR A 282 -9.36 10.64 3.22
N GLY A 283 -8.41 9.74 3.52
CA GLY A 283 -7.36 9.99 4.52
C GLY A 283 -6.52 11.20 4.13
N VAL A 284 -6.12 11.30 2.85
CA VAL A 284 -5.40 12.48 2.32
C VAL A 284 -6.28 13.74 2.37
N TYR A 285 -7.58 13.63 2.10
CA TYR A 285 -8.49 14.78 2.20
C TYR A 285 -8.65 15.26 3.64
N THR A 286 -8.72 14.36 4.62
CA THR A 286 -8.71 14.72 6.04
C THR A 286 -7.43 15.47 6.39
N LEU A 287 -6.26 14.99 5.94
CA LEU A 287 -4.99 15.70 6.15
C LEU A 287 -4.97 17.09 5.52
N ARG A 288 -5.49 17.23 4.29
CA ARG A 288 -5.60 18.53 3.64
C ARG A 288 -6.53 19.48 4.41
N THR A 289 -7.63 18.97 4.97
CA THR A 289 -8.54 19.76 5.81
C THR A 289 -7.84 20.24 7.07
N ILE A 290 -7.07 19.38 7.75
CA ILE A 290 -6.22 19.77 8.89
C ILE A 290 -5.23 20.87 8.49
N ALA A 291 -4.55 20.72 7.35
CA ALA A 291 -3.60 21.73 6.87
C ALA A 291 -4.27 23.09 6.67
N LEU A 292 -5.41 23.13 5.99
CA LEU A 292 -6.15 24.36 5.77
C LEU A 292 -6.59 25.02 7.07
N ILE A 293 -7.11 24.23 8.03
CA ILE A 293 -7.52 24.73 9.34
C ILE A 293 -6.32 25.31 10.11
N ARG A 294 -5.15 24.65 10.03
CA ARG A 294 -3.88 25.12 10.62
C ARG A 294 -3.23 26.28 9.85
N GLY A 295 -3.80 26.72 8.72
CA GLY A 295 -3.22 27.77 7.87
C GLY A 295 -1.97 27.34 7.10
N MET A 296 -1.76 26.03 6.94
CA MET A 296 -0.70 25.43 6.14
C MET A 296 -1.17 25.18 4.70
N ASP A 297 -0.23 25.06 3.76
CA ASP A 297 -0.57 24.64 2.42
C ASP A 297 -0.95 23.15 2.36
N ALA A 298 -1.80 22.79 1.39
CA ALA A 298 -2.37 21.46 1.23
C ALA A 298 -1.49 20.52 0.36
N LYS A 299 -0.21 20.86 0.15
CA LYS A 299 0.71 20.04 -0.66
C LYS A 299 1.26 18.88 0.14
N SER A 300 1.53 17.80 -0.56
CA SER A 300 2.14 16.59 -0.03
C SER A 300 3.39 16.84 0.84
N SER A 301 4.25 17.78 0.42
CA SER A 301 5.47 18.18 1.15
C SER A 301 5.20 18.87 2.50
N SER A 302 4.02 19.43 2.70
CA SER A 302 3.64 20.13 3.92
C SER A 302 2.85 19.22 4.86
N LEU A 303 1.98 18.36 4.30
CA LEU A 303 1.22 17.36 5.07
C LEU A 303 2.14 16.36 5.78
N ILE A 304 3.20 15.90 5.09
CA ILE A 304 4.19 15.00 5.70
C ILE A 304 4.92 15.65 6.89
N ASN A 305 4.79 16.96 7.12
CA ASN A 305 5.47 17.71 8.18
C ASN A 305 4.56 18.12 9.36
N PHE A 306 3.38 17.51 9.49
CA PHE A 306 2.52 17.72 10.66
C PHE A 306 3.17 17.36 12.00
N THR A 307 3.21 18.32 12.91
CA THR A 307 3.61 18.08 14.28
C THR A 307 2.60 17.16 14.99
N PRO A 308 3.06 16.26 15.87
CA PRO A 308 2.18 15.37 16.64
C PRO A 308 1.32 16.13 17.67
N THR A 309 1.72 17.36 18.02
CA THR A 309 0.98 18.21 18.95
C THR A 309 -0.46 18.44 18.47
N ASN A 310 -1.43 18.11 19.33
CA ASN A 310 -2.88 18.20 19.10
C ASN A 310 -3.40 17.46 17.85
N TYR A 311 -2.60 16.55 17.29
CA TYR A 311 -2.93 15.92 16.01
C TYR A 311 -4.24 15.13 16.05
N GLU A 312 -4.48 14.30 17.07
CA GLU A 312 -5.72 13.51 17.17
C GLU A 312 -6.97 14.38 17.30
N ALA A 313 -6.87 15.50 18.02
CA ALA A 313 -7.98 16.43 18.18
C ALA A 313 -8.30 17.11 16.84
N ASP A 314 -7.27 17.54 16.11
CA ASP A 314 -7.42 18.14 14.79
C ASP A 314 -7.94 17.11 13.77
N TRP A 315 -7.53 15.84 13.89
CA TRP A 315 -8.03 14.73 13.09
C TRP A 315 -9.53 14.54 13.26
N ARG A 316 -9.98 14.33 14.51
CA ARG A 316 -11.41 14.16 14.83
C ARG A 316 -12.23 15.36 14.39
N MET A 317 -11.70 16.57 14.57
CA MET A 317 -12.34 17.81 14.10
C MET A 317 -12.48 17.82 12.57
N ALA A 318 -11.40 17.53 11.84
CA ALA A 318 -11.41 17.50 10.38
C ALA A 318 -12.39 16.45 9.85
N VAL A 319 -12.43 15.24 10.43
CA VAL A 319 -13.39 14.18 10.09
C VAL A 319 -14.83 14.66 10.26
N ASN A 320 -15.16 15.29 11.39
CA ASN A 320 -16.50 15.82 11.62
C ASN A 320 -16.92 16.87 10.57
N TYR A 321 -16.00 17.73 10.14
CA TYR A 321 -16.28 18.69 9.07
C TYR A 321 -16.29 18.08 7.66
N MET A 322 -15.54 17.00 7.44
CA MET A 322 -15.62 16.20 6.22
C MET A 322 -17.02 15.56 6.09
N GLU A 323 -17.58 15.02 7.18
CA GLU A 323 -18.95 14.50 7.18
C GLU A 323 -19.96 15.61 6.90
N LYS A 324 -19.90 16.75 7.59
CA LYS A 324 -20.77 17.91 7.31
C LYS A 324 -20.67 18.37 5.84
N ALA A 325 -19.48 18.31 5.25
CA ALA A 325 -19.28 18.63 3.84
C ALA A 325 -19.98 17.61 2.94
N LEU A 326 -19.85 16.31 3.23
CA LEU A 326 -20.53 15.23 2.51
C LEU A 326 -22.06 15.30 2.67
N GLU A 327 -22.58 15.59 3.87
CA GLU A 327 -24.02 15.82 4.10
C GLU A 327 -24.53 16.95 3.22
N ARG A 328 -23.77 18.04 3.12
CA ARG A 328 -24.15 19.18 2.27
C ARG A 328 -24.06 18.84 0.79
N ILE A 329 -23.05 18.07 0.39
CA ILE A 329 -22.88 17.59 -0.99
C ILE A 329 -24.07 16.71 -1.40
N THR A 330 -24.47 15.80 -0.52
CA THR A 330 -25.53 14.82 -0.78
C THR A 330 -26.94 15.35 -0.60
N SER A 331 -27.12 16.41 0.19
CA SER A 331 -28.44 17.00 0.41
C SER A 331 -29.06 17.53 -0.89
N THR A 332 -30.31 17.12 -1.13
CA THR A 332 -31.17 17.58 -2.24
C THR A 332 -32.07 18.75 -1.83
N ASN A 333 -31.93 19.25 -0.60
CA ASN A 333 -32.63 20.43 -0.12
C ASN A 333 -32.03 21.72 -0.70
N SER A 334 -32.71 22.86 -0.51
CA SER A 334 -32.30 24.18 -1.04
C SER A 334 -30.92 24.67 -0.62
N ASP A 335 -30.33 24.05 0.41
CA ASP A 335 -29.02 24.40 0.96
C ASP A 335 -27.89 23.42 0.61
N GLY A 336 -28.22 22.32 -0.06
CA GLY A 336 -27.29 21.28 -0.50
C GLY A 336 -26.82 21.42 -1.95
N PHE A 337 -26.12 20.39 -2.43
CA PHE A 337 -25.56 20.35 -3.78
C PHE A 337 -26.10 19.24 -4.68
N GLY A 338 -27.00 18.38 -4.19
CA GLY A 338 -27.80 17.48 -5.03
C GLY A 338 -27.13 16.18 -5.49
N VAL A 339 -26.05 15.74 -4.85
CA VAL A 339 -25.40 14.47 -5.17
C VAL A 339 -26.20 13.31 -4.57
N PHE A 340 -26.95 12.59 -5.40
CA PHE A 340 -27.82 11.49 -4.94
C PHE A 340 -27.15 10.11 -4.87
N ASP A 341 -25.96 9.96 -5.48
CA ASP A 341 -25.11 8.76 -5.37
C ASP A 341 -23.65 9.22 -5.52
N SER A 342 -22.71 8.60 -4.80
CA SER A 342 -21.30 9.00 -4.73
C SER A 342 -20.64 9.11 -6.12
N LYS A 343 -21.07 8.29 -7.11
CA LYS A 343 -20.57 8.37 -8.49
C LYS A 343 -20.93 9.67 -9.22
N TRP A 344 -21.98 10.36 -8.76
CA TRP A 344 -22.43 11.65 -9.31
C TRP A 344 -21.74 12.84 -8.67
N ALA A 345 -20.90 12.65 -7.65
CA ALA A 345 -20.05 13.72 -7.14
C ALA A 345 -19.16 14.26 -8.28
N PRO A 346 -19.17 15.59 -8.56
CA PRO A 346 -18.35 16.15 -9.62
C PRO A 346 -16.85 15.98 -9.34
N TYR A 347 -16.43 16.27 -8.10
CA TYR A 347 -15.05 16.11 -7.63
C TYR A 347 -15.03 15.75 -6.14
N SER A 348 -14.50 14.57 -5.80
CA SER A 348 -14.24 14.16 -4.41
C SER A 348 -13.22 15.06 -3.72
N THR A 349 -12.28 15.62 -4.48
CA THR A 349 -11.26 16.56 -3.97
C THR A 349 -11.82 17.86 -3.40
N MET A 350 -13.06 18.24 -3.74
CA MET A 350 -13.71 19.44 -3.21
C MET A 350 -14.20 19.27 -1.77
N VAL A 351 -14.27 18.04 -1.26
CA VAL A 351 -14.73 17.77 0.11
C VAL A 351 -13.80 18.44 1.13
N SER A 352 -12.48 18.41 0.91
CA SER A 352 -11.50 19.02 1.81
C SER A 352 -11.62 20.55 1.95
N PRO A 353 -11.56 21.35 0.87
CA PRO A 353 -11.77 22.78 0.99
C PRO A 353 -13.17 23.12 1.50
N LEU A 354 -14.22 22.37 1.12
CA LEU A 354 -15.58 22.60 1.63
C LEU A 354 -15.66 22.37 3.15
N ALA A 355 -15.06 21.30 3.66
CA ALA A 355 -14.97 21.01 5.09
C ALA A 355 -14.26 22.13 5.86
N ALA A 356 -13.13 22.61 5.35
CA ALA A 356 -12.39 23.72 5.95
C ALA A 356 -13.20 25.04 5.91
N MET A 357 -13.93 25.31 4.83
CA MET A 357 -14.82 26.49 4.74
C MET A 357 -15.95 26.41 5.78
N LEU A 358 -16.59 25.25 5.94
CA LEU A 358 -17.63 25.05 6.97
C LEU A 358 -17.07 25.24 8.38
N HIS A 359 -15.88 24.71 8.66
CA HIS A 359 -15.19 24.95 9.92
C HIS A 359 -14.97 26.45 10.18
N ALA A 360 -14.45 27.17 9.18
CA ALA A 360 -14.21 28.60 9.30
C ALA A 360 -15.50 29.40 9.52
N ILE A 361 -16.61 29.01 8.90
CA ILE A 361 -17.93 29.63 9.14
C ILE A 361 -18.37 29.45 10.59
N ASP A 362 -18.29 28.21 11.10
CA ASP A 362 -18.75 27.87 12.45
C ASP A 362 -17.86 28.53 13.54
N HIS A 363 -16.58 28.80 13.27
CA HIS A 363 -15.60 29.21 14.29
C HIS A 363 -15.11 30.66 14.19
N GLN A 364 -15.23 31.33 13.03
CA GLN A 364 -14.72 32.71 12.85
C GLN A 364 -15.82 33.78 12.90
N GLY A 365 -17.05 33.42 13.31
CA GLY A 365 -18.15 34.38 13.46
C GLY A 365 -18.61 35.00 12.14
N PHE A 366 -18.47 34.27 11.03
CA PHE A 366 -18.88 34.78 9.72
C PHE A 366 -20.40 34.87 9.59
N THR A 367 -20.86 35.82 8.78
CA THR A 367 -22.30 36.03 8.53
C THR A 367 -22.85 35.06 7.48
N HIS A 368 -24.17 35.08 7.26
CA HIS A 368 -24.83 34.33 6.19
C HIS A 368 -24.23 34.59 4.79
N GLN A 369 -23.50 35.69 4.58
CA GLN A 369 -22.80 35.96 3.33
C GLN A 369 -21.74 34.89 3.01
N ALA A 370 -21.07 34.32 4.01
CA ALA A 370 -20.06 33.29 3.79
C ALA A 370 -20.66 32.01 3.16
N TYR A 371 -21.85 31.58 3.58
CA TYR A 371 -22.55 30.46 2.93
C TYR A 371 -22.89 30.75 1.46
N LYS A 372 -23.21 32.01 1.11
CA LYS A 372 -23.46 32.40 -0.29
C LYS A 372 -22.18 32.34 -1.12
N ILE A 373 -21.05 32.80 -0.57
CA ILE A 373 -19.74 32.73 -1.23
C ILE A 373 -19.33 31.28 -1.47
N MET A 374 -19.42 30.43 -0.44
CA MET A 374 -19.14 28.99 -0.52
C MET A 374 -20.00 28.30 -1.59
N ARG A 375 -21.31 28.60 -1.64
CA ARG A 375 -22.21 28.04 -2.66
C ARG A 375 -21.82 28.48 -4.08
N ARG A 376 -21.47 29.77 -4.27
CA ARG A 376 -21.00 30.28 -5.56
C ARG A 376 -19.68 29.63 -5.96
N TRP A 377 -18.74 29.48 -5.02
CA TRP A 377 -17.48 28.78 -5.24
C TRP A 377 -17.68 27.34 -5.68
N TYR A 378 -18.59 26.59 -5.03
CA TYR A 378 -18.86 25.19 -5.39
C TYR A 378 -19.29 25.08 -6.85
N TRP A 379 -20.33 25.80 -7.25
CA TRP A 379 -20.85 25.72 -8.62
C TRP A 379 -19.87 26.30 -9.64
N ALA A 380 -19.18 27.40 -9.30
CA ALA A 380 -18.13 27.94 -10.16
C ALA A 380 -17.04 26.90 -10.43
N SER A 381 -16.59 26.19 -9.40
CA SER A 381 -15.56 25.16 -9.49
C SER A 381 -16.00 23.96 -10.33
N VAL A 382 -17.25 23.53 -10.20
CA VAL A 382 -17.83 22.44 -10.99
C VAL A 382 -17.96 22.83 -12.46
N PHE A 383 -18.59 23.97 -12.77
CA PHE A 383 -18.87 24.37 -14.14
C PHE A 383 -17.65 24.88 -14.92
N ARG A 384 -16.56 25.20 -14.21
CA ARG A 384 -15.26 25.58 -14.80
C ARG A 384 -14.21 24.49 -14.72
N GLU A 385 -14.59 23.29 -14.27
CA GLU A 385 -13.70 22.12 -14.19
C GLU A 385 -12.42 22.41 -13.39
N ARG A 386 -12.51 23.29 -12.38
CA ARG A 386 -11.36 23.89 -11.68
C ARG A 386 -10.48 22.84 -10.98
N TYR A 387 -11.07 21.70 -10.64
CA TYR A 387 -10.41 20.57 -9.95
C TYR A 387 -10.00 19.43 -10.89
N ALA A 388 -10.05 19.61 -12.22
CA ALA A 388 -9.57 18.62 -13.18
C ALA A 388 -8.02 18.52 -13.28
N GLY A 389 -7.30 19.55 -12.80
CA GLY A 389 -5.84 19.72 -12.99
C GLY A 389 -5.03 19.73 -11.69
N SER A 390 -4.20 20.76 -11.48
CA SER A 390 -3.32 20.88 -10.30
C SER A 390 -4.12 21.16 -9.02
N VAL A 391 -4.60 20.09 -8.39
CA VAL A 391 -5.54 20.15 -7.26
C VAL A 391 -4.93 20.80 -6.00
N GLU A 392 -3.68 20.49 -5.66
CA GLU A 392 -3.10 20.88 -4.35
C GLU A 392 -2.95 22.39 -4.17
N SER A 393 -2.48 23.09 -5.21
CA SER A 393 -2.32 24.56 -5.15
C SER A 393 -3.68 25.27 -5.24
N THR A 394 -4.65 24.66 -5.92
CA THR A 394 -6.00 25.18 -6.08
C THR A 394 -6.76 25.14 -4.76
N ILE A 395 -6.69 24.03 -4.03
CA ILE A 395 -7.33 23.86 -2.71
C ILE A 395 -6.93 24.98 -1.75
N TYR A 396 -5.62 25.22 -1.60
CA TYR A 396 -5.13 26.25 -0.69
C TYR A 396 -5.57 27.65 -1.11
N ARG A 397 -5.43 27.98 -2.40
CA ARG A 397 -5.82 29.30 -2.92
C ARG A 397 -7.31 29.56 -2.75
N ASP A 398 -8.16 28.61 -3.11
CA ASP A 398 -9.61 28.76 -3.00
C ASP A 398 -10.07 28.96 -1.55
N TYR A 399 -9.43 28.27 -0.60
CA TYR A 399 -9.69 28.47 0.81
C TYR A 399 -9.26 29.86 1.30
N GLN A 400 -8.09 30.35 0.89
CA GLN A 400 -7.64 31.71 1.22
C GLN A 400 -8.54 32.79 0.61
N ASP A 401 -8.95 32.61 -0.64
CA ASP A 401 -9.90 33.50 -1.32
C ASP A 401 -11.24 33.53 -0.59
N PHE A 402 -11.74 32.37 -0.14
CA PHE A 402 -12.95 32.28 0.67
C PHE A 402 -12.81 33.04 1.99
N LEU A 403 -11.73 32.82 2.75
CA LEU A 403 -11.49 33.51 4.02
C LEU A 403 -11.43 35.03 3.83
N ARG A 404 -10.80 35.49 2.74
CA ARG A 404 -10.73 36.90 2.40
C ARG A 404 -12.10 37.46 2.04
N ALA A 405 -12.84 36.80 1.15
CA ALA A 405 -14.18 37.24 0.72
C ALA A 405 -15.20 37.23 1.87
N ALA A 406 -15.05 36.32 2.83
CA ALA A 406 -15.90 36.27 4.02
C ALA A 406 -15.70 37.48 4.95
N LYS A 407 -14.51 38.08 4.94
CA LYS A 407 -14.15 39.27 5.73
C LYS A 407 -14.35 40.57 4.96
N ASP A 408 -14.09 40.56 3.67
CA ASP A 408 -14.18 41.70 2.77
C ASP A 408 -15.18 41.43 1.63
N PRO A 409 -16.43 41.93 1.74
CA PRO A 409 -17.45 41.75 0.72
C PRO A 409 -17.10 42.33 -0.66
N SER A 410 -16.08 43.21 -0.76
CA SER A 410 -15.63 43.80 -2.03
C SER A 410 -14.68 42.88 -2.80
N PHE A 411 -14.08 41.89 -2.11
CA PHE A 411 -13.18 40.93 -2.73
C PHE A 411 -13.97 39.82 -3.43
N GLU A 412 -13.76 39.65 -4.74
CA GLU A 412 -14.33 38.56 -5.53
C GLU A 412 -13.30 37.41 -5.65
N PRO A 413 -13.60 36.20 -5.12
CA PRO A 413 -12.75 35.02 -5.31
C PRO A 413 -12.46 34.69 -6.77
N GLU A 414 -11.26 34.19 -7.07
CA GLU A 414 -10.83 33.89 -8.44
C GLU A 414 -11.80 32.91 -9.14
N ALA A 415 -12.23 31.85 -8.44
CA ALA A 415 -13.18 30.87 -8.97
C ALA A 415 -14.49 31.53 -9.40
N ILE A 416 -14.98 32.49 -8.62
CA ILE A 416 -16.25 33.19 -8.88
C ILE A 416 -16.08 34.18 -10.03
N ALA A 417 -14.97 34.93 -10.06
CA ALA A 417 -14.66 35.86 -11.14
C ALA A 417 -14.51 35.12 -12.49
N ASP A 418 -13.79 34.00 -12.51
CA ASP A 418 -13.62 33.17 -13.71
C ASP A 418 -14.96 32.64 -14.24
N ALA A 419 -15.84 32.15 -13.35
CA ALA A 419 -17.17 31.72 -13.72
C ALA A 419 -18.05 32.88 -14.23
N ARG A 420 -17.97 34.07 -13.63
CA ARG A 420 -18.70 35.26 -14.10
C ARG A 420 -18.30 35.60 -15.54
N VAL A 421 -17.01 35.70 -15.82
CA VAL A 421 -16.49 36.06 -17.15
C VAL A 421 -16.82 34.97 -18.19
N ASN A 422 -16.57 33.70 -17.86
CA ASN A 422 -16.62 32.62 -18.85
C ASN A 422 -17.98 31.92 -18.98
N ILE A 423 -18.90 32.14 -18.05
CA ILE A 423 -20.25 31.55 -18.06
C ILE A 423 -21.32 32.63 -18.14
N VAL A 424 -21.32 33.59 -17.20
CA VAL A 424 -22.42 34.57 -17.09
C VAL A 424 -22.34 35.64 -18.17
N GLU A 425 -21.15 36.19 -18.40
CA GLU A 425 -20.91 37.27 -19.38
C GLU A 425 -20.60 36.73 -20.78
N ASN A 426 -20.22 35.45 -20.87
CA ASN A 426 -19.88 34.81 -22.13
C ASN A 426 -21.14 34.33 -22.88
N LYS A 427 -21.57 35.13 -23.86
CA LYS A 427 -22.71 34.79 -24.75
C LYS A 427 -22.51 33.50 -25.57
N ALA A 428 -21.28 33.02 -25.72
CA ALA A 428 -20.96 31.78 -26.41
C ALA A 428 -20.95 30.54 -25.49
N PHE A 429 -21.15 30.71 -24.19
CA PHE A 429 -21.19 29.59 -23.25
C PHE A 429 -22.31 28.60 -23.64
N SER A 430 -21.97 27.32 -23.75
CA SER A 430 -22.88 26.27 -24.19
C SER A 430 -22.52 24.94 -23.54
N LEU A 431 -23.55 24.19 -23.15
CA LEU A 431 -23.42 22.84 -22.58
C LEU A 431 -23.60 21.72 -23.63
N ARG A 432 -23.80 22.07 -24.92
CA ARG A 432 -24.17 21.11 -25.98
C ARG A 432 -23.10 20.07 -26.28
N SER A 433 -21.82 20.39 -26.08
CA SER A 433 -20.69 19.51 -26.37
C SER A 433 -20.08 18.85 -25.12
N VAL A 434 -20.72 18.97 -23.96
CA VAL A 434 -20.21 18.41 -22.70
C VAL A 434 -20.41 16.90 -22.69
N SER A 435 -19.31 16.16 -22.52
CA SER A 435 -19.33 14.69 -22.37
C SER A 435 -20.04 14.25 -21.10
N ARG A 436 -20.71 13.08 -21.13
CA ARG A 436 -21.40 12.50 -19.96
C ARG A 436 -20.48 12.13 -18.80
N VAL A 437 -19.18 11.97 -19.06
CA VAL A 437 -18.17 11.65 -18.04
C VAL A 437 -17.66 12.92 -17.33
N ASN A 438 -17.95 14.10 -17.88
CA ASN A 438 -17.44 15.38 -17.39
C ASN A 438 -18.11 15.82 -16.07
N SER A 439 -17.38 16.51 -15.21
CA SER A 439 -17.88 17.09 -13.95
C SER A 439 -19.02 18.10 -14.17
N VAL A 440 -19.01 18.81 -15.29
CA VAL A 440 -20.09 19.72 -15.72
C VAL A 440 -21.39 18.95 -15.94
N TYR A 441 -21.33 17.77 -16.58
CA TYR A 441 -22.52 16.93 -16.77
C TYR A 441 -23.07 16.44 -15.44
N ARG A 442 -22.18 15.97 -14.55
CA ARG A 442 -22.56 15.58 -13.18
C ARG A 442 -23.19 16.74 -12.42
N GLY A 443 -22.63 17.96 -12.55
CA GLY A 443 -23.18 19.18 -11.97
C GLY A 443 -24.60 19.50 -12.46
N VAL A 444 -24.88 19.34 -13.76
CA VAL A 444 -26.24 19.50 -14.30
C VAL A 444 -27.19 18.46 -13.71
N MET A 445 -26.77 17.19 -13.61
CA MET A 445 -27.60 16.14 -13.00
C MET A 445 -27.91 16.45 -11.53
N CYS A 446 -26.94 16.98 -10.79
CA CYS A 446 -27.14 17.41 -9.41
C CYS A 446 -28.12 18.59 -9.31
N LEU A 447 -28.05 19.57 -10.23
CA LEU A 447 -29.05 20.65 -10.31
C LEU A 447 -30.46 20.13 -10.61
N VAL A 448 -30.58 19.10 -11.46
CA VAL A 448 -31.87 18.45 -11.76
C VAL A 448 -32.41 17.74 -10.51
N ALA A 449 -31.55 17.04 -9.77
CA ALA A 449 -31.92 16.41 -8.50
C ALA A 449 -32.40 17.45 -7.46
N LEU A 450 -31.72 18.60 -7.33
CA LEU A 450 -32.13 19.72 -6.47
C LEU A 450 -33.51 20.31 -6.84
N ARG A 451 -33.99 20.09 -8.06
CA ARG A 451 -35.33 20.53 -8.50
C ARG A 451 -36.43 19.49 -8.23
N GLY A 452 -36.11 18.40 -7.54
CA GLY A 452 -37.08 17.37 -7.12
C GLY A 452 -37.38 16.33 -8.20
N ALA A 453 -36.40 15.98 -9.04
CA ALA A 453 -36.56 14.93 -10.03
C ALA A 453 -36.91 13.58 -9.35
N LYS A 454 -38.03 12.99 -9.77
CA LYS A 454 -38.57 11.75 -9.20
C LYS A 454 -37.90 10.48 -9.75
N ASP A 455 -37.28 10.58 -10.92
CA ASP A 455 -36.62 9.43 -11.59
C ASP A 455 -35.35 8.95 -10.86
N PHE A 456 -34.88 9.69 -9.84
CA PHE A 456 -33.69 9.39 -9.04
C PHE A 456 -34.00 9.00 -7.59
N GLN A 457 -35.29 8.89 -7.23
CA GLN A 457 -35.75 8.50 -5.88
C GLN A 457 -35.90 6.98 -5.73
#